data_AF-A0A8J8FWG8-F1
#
_entry.id   AF-A0A8J8FWG8-F1
#
_cell.length_a   1.000
_cell.length_b   1.000
_cell.length_c   1.000
_cell.angle_alpha   90.00
_cell.angle_beta   90.00
_cell.angle_gamma   90.00
#
_symmetry.space_group_name_H-M   'P 1'
#
loop_
_entity.id
_entity.type
_entity.pdbx_description
1 polymer ?
#
loop_
_entity_poly.entity_id
_entity_poly.type
_entity_poly.pdbx_seq_one_letter_code
_entity_poly.pdbx_strand_id
1 'polypeptide(L)'
;MKVTCLIPAKNEPLDAVKKPLNSILRQEGVDIDRVILAAGTKEDQRRFEREFENDPNVEVVYADGRVKGETVNNAIRSCGVKEGKVLLIDAGDELGSEDHLRRLLGSGSKLAFGRITYRGENTVGFLVGLQFDVICDGIPVWGKLVGSAPVFTTGLLADAEFLFEEGLPENLAEDVTLGISRKWKELDVEYVEDVEVIMEDPPDLPTNFLQQSRWWAGFYQAAFEALRSRNPPGVAYATFVIGSMLASILTTYILPPILSPWVILISLFGRLIYSVLAARHAARRRGKAWALASVPLSFAWTFVSEMAAVNGVVWLLTRGTEWYKTDRG
;
A
#
# COMPACT_ATOMS: atom_id res chain seq x y z
N MET A 1 9.68 2.57 -24.65
CA MET A 1 9.76 1.46 -23.69
C MET A 1 8.33 0.96 -23.51
N LYS A 2 8.10 -0.35 -23.66
CA LYS A 2 6.75 -0.92 -23.53
C LYS A 2 6.36 -1.05 -22.07
N VAL A 3 5.11 -0.72 -21.76
CA VAL A 3 4.52 -0.89 -20.43
C VAL A 3 3.33 -1.83 -20.52
N THR A 4 3.38 -2.93 -19.79
CA THR A 4 2.22 -3.78 -19.51
C THR A 4 1.57 -3.27 -18.23
N CYS A 5 0.28 -3.00 -18.24
CA CYS A 5 -0.43 -2.62 -17.01
C CYS A 5 -1.17 -3.84 -16.46
N LEU A 6 -1.26 -3.97 -15.15
CA LEU A 6 -1.92 -5.10 -14.49
C LEU A 6 -2.84 -4.58 -13.39
N ILE A 7 -4.10 -4.99 -13.47
CA ILE A 7 -5.15 -4.66 -12.51
C ILE A 7 -5.63 -5.97 -11.86
N PRO A 8 -5.21 -6.28 -10.62
CA PRO A 8 -5.74 -7.44 -9.90
C PRO A 8 -7.15 -7.14 -9.40
N ALA A 9 -8.10 -8.02 -9.68
CA ALA A 9 -9.50 -7.84 -9.30
C ALA A 9 -10.11 -9.16 -8.82
N LYS A 10 -10.64 -9.17 -7.60
CA LYS A 10 -11.29 -10.34 -7.00
C LYS A 10 -12.59 -9.92 -6.32
N ASN A 11 -13.72 -10.28 -6.91
CA ASN A 11 -15.06 -9.85 -6.53
C ASN A 11 -15.29 -8.33 -6.61
N GLU A 12 -14.47 -7.60 -7.37
CA GLU A 12 -14.60 -6.14 -7.52
C GLU A 12 -15.70 -5.78 -8.51
N PRO A 13 -16.48 -4.71 -8.29
CA PRO A 13 -17.47 -4.28 -9.27
C PRO A 13 -16.81 -3.77 -10.56
N LEU A 14 -17.54 -3.80 -11.69
CA LEU A 14 -17.03 -3.33 -12.98
C LEU A 14 -16.55 -1.87 -12.93
N ASP A 15 -17.25 -1.02 -12.19
CA ASP A 15 -16.89 0.40 -12.06
C ASP A 15 -15.54 0.59 -11.36
N ALA A 16 -15.21 -0.25 -10.38
CA ALA A 16 -13.91 -0.24 -9.71
C ALA A 16 -12.78 -0.66 -10.65
N VAL A 17 -13.02 -1.52 -11.63
CA VAL A 17 -12.00 -1.92 -12.63
C VAL A 17 -11.88 -0.88 -13.74
N LYS A 18 -12.99 -0.29 -14.19
CA LYS A 18 -13.01 0.73 -15.24
C LYS A 18 -12.27 2.00 -14.84
N LYS A 19 -12.30 2.37 -13.57
CA LYS A 19 -11.62 3.57 -13.06
C LYS A 19 -10.09 3.56 -13.31
N PRO A 20 -9.31 2.57 -12.83
CA PRO A 20 -7.89 2.46 -13.14
C PRO A 20 -7.64 2.27 -14.64
N LEU A 21 -8.43 1.42 -15.32
CA LEU A 21 -8.30 1.21 -16.77
C LEU A 21 -8.38 2.52 -17.56
N ASN A 22 -9.38 3.35 -17.29
CA ASN A 22 -9.54 4.65 -17.94
C ASN A 22 -8.36 5.58 -17.63
N SER A 23 -7.82 5.55 -16.41
CA SER A 23 -6.64 6.36 -16.04
C SER A 23 -5.36 5.91 -16.75
N ILE A 24 -5.22 4.61 -17.02
CA ILE A 24 -4.11 4.02 -17.79
C ILE A 24 -4.21 4.40 -19.27
N LEU A 25 -5.40 4.27 -19.87
CA LEU A 25 -5.60 4.54 -21.30
C LEU A 25 -5.43 6.02 -21.66
N ARG A 26 -5.49 6.92 -20.68
CA ARG A 26 -5.22 8.36 -20.85
C ARG A 26 -3.75 8.75 -20.71
N GLN A 27 -2.86 7.80 -20.43
CA GLN A 27 -1.45 8.12 -20.21
C GLN A 27 -0.78 8.60 -21.50
N GLU A 28 -0.14 9.75 -21.45
CA GLU A 28 0.51 10.40 -22.57
C GLU A 28 2.03 10.13 -22.60
N GLY A 29 2.57 9.99 -23.82
CA GLY A 29 4.02 9.85 -24.03
C GLY A 29 4.59 8.50 -23.61
N VAL A 30 3.75 7.48 -23.43
CA VAL A 30 4.13 6.11 -23.09
C VAL A 30 3.44 5.12 -24.03
N ASP A 31 4.15 4.06 -24.41
CA ASP A 31 3.62 2.98 -25.23
C ASP A 31 3.05 1.88 -24.32
N ILE A 32 1.72 1.86 -24.19
CA ILE A 32 0.99 0.83 -23.44
C ILE A 32 0.81 -0.38 -24.34
N ASP A 33 1.49 -1.48 -24.03
CA ASP A 33 1.45 -2.70 -24.83
C ASP A 33 0.10 -3.43 -24.67
N ARG A 34 -0.35 -3.57 -23.43
CA ARG A 34 -1.64 -4.15 -23.04
C ARG A 34 -1.95 -3.89 -21.57
N VAL A 35 -3.23 -4.02 -21.21
CA VAL A 35 -3.74 -4.01 -19.84
C VAL A 35 -4.26 -5.40 -19.48
N ILE A 36 -3.64 -6.04 -18.51
CA ILE A 36 -4.02 -7.36 -18.00
C ILE A 36 -4.99 -7.18 -16.84
N LEU A 37 -6.23 -7.64 -17.01
CA LEU A 37 -7.19 -7.79 -15.91
C LEU A 37 -7.01 -9.16 -15.29
N ALA A 38 -6.32 -9.21 -14.15
CA ALA A 38 -6.04 -10.43 -13.41
C ALA A 38 -7.23 -10.80 -12.52
N ALA A 39 -8.16 -11.59 -13.08
CA ALA A 39 -9.38 -12.01 -12.42
C ALA A 39 -9.12 -13.12 -11.40
N GLY A 40 -9.37 -12.83 -10.12
CA GLY A 40 -9.16 -13.76 -9.01
C GLY A 40 -10.21 -14.87 -8.90
N THR A 41 -11.29 -14.82 -9.70
CA THR A 41 -12.31 -15.89 -9.79
C THR A 41 -12.71 -16.14 -11.24
N LYS A 42 -13.24 -17.34 -11.54
CA LYS A 42 -13.78 -17.64 -12.88
C LYS A 42 -15.05 -16.85 -13.20
N GLU A 43 -15.79 -16.44 -12.18
CA GLU A 43 -16.97 -15.59 -12.36
C GLU A 43 -16.54 -14.18 -12.79
N ASP A 44 -15.55 -13.61 -12.11
CA ASP A 44 -14.93 -12.33 -12.48
C ASP A 44 -14.37 -12.39 -13.90
N GLN A 45 -13.64 -13.47 -14.25
CA GLN A 45 -13.09 -13.65 -15.58
C GLN A 45 -14.18 -13.55 -16.65
N ARG A 46 -15.25 -14.36 -16.55
CA ARG A 46 -16.35 -14.37 -17.52
C ARG A 46 -17.06 -13.01 -17.60
N ARG A 47 -17.19 -12.33 -16.46
CA ARG A 47 -17.82 -11.02 -16.38
C ARG A 47 -16.98 -9.95 -17.08
N PHE A 48 -15.67 -9.94 -16.84
CA PHE A 48 -14.74 -9.00 -17.48
C PHE A 48 -14.54 -9.32 -18.96
N GLU A 49 -14.43 -10.60 -19.36
CA GLU A 49 -14.36 -11.00 -20.78
C GLU A 49 -15.55 -10.48 -21.57
N ARG A 50 -16.77 -10.56 -21.01
CA ARG A 50 -17.97 -10.03 -21.65
C ARG A 50 -17.95 -8.51 -21.78
N GLU A 51 -17.49 -7.81 -20.75
CA GLU A 51 -17.47 -6.34 -20.75
C GLU A 51 -16.41 -5.79 -21.72
N PHE A 52 -15.24 -6.43 -21.78
CA PHE A 52 -14.07 -5.93 -22.50
C PHE A 52 -13.78 -6.72 -23.78
N GLU A 53 -14.71 -7.53 -24.30
CA GLU A 53 -14.56 -8.37 -25.49
C GLU A 53 -14.06 -7.59 -26.73
N ASN A 54 -14.47 -6.32 -26.84
CA ASN A 54 -14.16 -5.46 -27.98
C ASN A 54 -13.01 -4.48 -27.72
N ASP A 55 -12.35 -4.53 -26.56
CA ASP A 55 -11.22 -3.66 -26.25
C ASP A 55 -9.90 -4.37 -26.63
N PRO A 56 -9.24 -3.97 -27.74
CA PRO A 56 -8.05 -4.65 -28.22
C PRO A 56 -6.83 -4.47 -27.30
N ASN A 57 -6.89 -3.53 -26.35
CA ASN A 57 -5.80 -3.26 -25.42
C ASN A 57 -5.99 -4.00 -24.09
N VAL A 58 -7.11 -4.70 -23.88
CA VAL A 58 -7.44 -5.36 -22.61
C VAL A 58 -7.38 -6.87 -22.79
N GLU A 59 -6.57 -7.52 -21.97
CA GLU A 59 -6.49 -8.97 -21.86
C GLU A 59 -7.02 -9.42 -20.50
N VAL A 60 -8.04 -10.27 -20.49
CA VAL A 60 -8.60 -10.82 -19.25
C VAL A 60 -8.00 -12.18 -18.98
N VAL A 61 -7.41 -12.36 -17.81
CA VAL A 61 -6.74 -13.62 -17.44
C VAL A 61 -7.23 -14.10 -16.10
N TYR A 62 -7.58 -15.38 -16.02
CA TYR A 62 -7.84 -16.03 -14.74
C TYR A 62 -6.53 -16.23 -13.98
N ALA A 63 -6.43 -15.60 -12.82
CA ALA A 63 -5.27 -15.64 -11.95
C ALA A 63 -5.72 -15.86 -10.51
N ASP A 64 -6.04 -17.12 -10.18
CA ASP A 64 -6.42 -17.50 -8.83
C ASP A 64 -5.30 -17.17 -7.83
N GLY A 65 -5.69 -16.77 -6.63
CA GLY A 65 -4.79 -16.38 -5.57
C GLY A 65 -5.56 -16.16 -4.28
N ARG A 66 -4.98 -16.59 -3.17
CA ARG A 66 -5.51 -16.36 -1.82
C ARG A 66 -5.30 -14.92 -1.38
N VAL A 67 -4.19 -14.34 -1.83
CA VAL A 67 -3.77 -12.95 -1.58
C VAL A 67 -3.38 -12.28 -2.89
N LYS A 68 -3.31 -10.94 -2.88
CA LYS A 68 -3.02 -10.13 -4.06
C LYS A 68 -1.68 -10.50 -4.71
N GLY A 69 -0.64 -10.73 -3.91
CA GLY A 69 0.68 -11.15 -4.41
C GLY A 69 0.64 -12.41 -5.29
N GLU A 70 -0.13 -13.44 -4.88
CA GLU A 70 -0.30 -14.68 -5.65
C GLU A 70 -1.01 -14.41 -6.99
N THR A 71 -2.10 -13.65 -6.96
CA THR A 71 -2.86 -13.28 -8.17
C THR A 71 -1.99 -12.52 -9.17
N VAL A 72 -1.20 -11.55 -8.70
CA VAL A 72 -0.27 -10.80 -9.55
C VAL A 72 0.81 -11.73 -10.14
N ASN A 73 1.45 -12.56 -9.30
CA ASN A 73 2.49 -13.49 -9.73
C ASN A 73 1.98 -14.48 -10.79
N ASN A 74 0.78 -15.04 -10.56
CA ASN A 74 0.15 -15.99 -11.48
C ASN A 74 -0.22 -15.35 -12.82
N ALA A 75 -0.73 -14.10 -12.80
CA ALA A 75 -1.03 -13.36 -14.01
C ALA A 75 0.23 -13.07 -14.83
N ILE A 76 1.29 -12.55 -14.21
CA ILE A 76 2.57 -12.25 -14.87
C ILE A 76 3.17 -13.49 -15.54
N ARG A 77 3.19 -14.61 -14.82
CA ARG A 77 3.71 -15.89 -15.35
C ARG A 77 2.86 -16.42 -16.49
N SER A 78 1.53 -16.41 -16.35
CA SER A 78 0.61 -16.94 -17.37
C SER A 78 0.66 -16.13 -18.66
N CYS A 79 0.85 -14.81 -18.55
CA CYS A 79 0.94 -13.91 -19.71
C CYS A 79 2.35 -13.84 -20.32
N GLY A 80 3.35 -14.49 -19.71
CA GLY A 80 4.73 -14.50 -20.20
C GLY A 80 5.40 -13.11 -20.22
N VAL A 81 5.02 -12.22 -19.31
CA VAL A 81 5.53 -10.84 -19.27
C VAL A 81 6.95 -10.83 -18.69
N LYS A 82 7.97 -10.80 -19.56
CA LYS A 82 9.40 -10.88 -19.17
C LYS A 82 10.23 -9.65 -19.52
N GLU A 83 9.75 -8.79 -20.41
CA GLU A 83 10.49 -7.65 -20.94
C GLU A 83 9.71 -6.35 -20.76
N GLY A 84 10.43 -5.22 -20.63
CA GLY A 84 9.83 -3.90 -20.44
C GLY A 84 9.50 -3.58 -18.98
N LYS A 85 8.47 -2.76 -18.76
CA LYS A 85 7.96 -2.43 -17.43
C LYS A 85 6.56 -2.98 -17.21
N VAL A 86 6.23 -3.23 -15.96
CA VAL A 86 4.89 -3.57 -15.50
C VAL A 86 4.40 -2.48 -14.55
N LEU A 87 3.25 -1.89 -14.85
CA LEU A 87 2.50 -1.07 -13.89
C LEU A 87 1.55 -1.97 -13.11
N LEU A 88 1.61 -1.92 -11.79
CA LEU A 88 0.63 -2.52 -10.89
C LEU A 88 -0.29 -1.40 -10.36
N ILE A 89 -1.60 -1.58 -10.44
CA ILE A 89 -2.58 -0.64 -9.87
C ILE A 89 -3.79 -1.40 -9.35
N ASP A 90 -4.28 -1.03 -8.16
CA ASP A 90 -5.45 -1.69 -7.57
C ASP A 90 -6.74 -1.28 -8.26
N ALA A 91 -7.72 -2.19 -8.24
CA ALA A 91 -9.09 -1.85 -8.59
C ALA A 91 -9.60 -0.74 -7.64
N GLY A 92 -10.26 0.28 -8.19
CA GLY A 92 -10.75 1.44 -7.46
C GLY A 92 -9.80 2.63 -7.41
N ASP A 93 -8.52 2.43 -7.72
CA ASP A 93 -7.51 3.50 -7.72
C ASP A 93 -7.35 4.14 -9.11
N GLU A 94 -6.74 5.32 -9.16
CA GLU A 94 -6.47 6.02 -10.42
C GLU A 94 -5.11 6.71 -10.39
N LEU A 95 -4.48 6.82 -11.56
CA LEU A 95 -3.27 7.62 -11.73
C LEU A 95 -3.63 9.11 -11.65
N GLY A 96 -2.90 9.87 -10.82
CA GLY A 96 -3.22 11.27 -10.52
C GLY A 96 -2.95 12.28 -11.64
N SER A 97 -2.23 11.88 -12.69
CA SER A 97 -1.99 12.72 -13.87
C SER A 97 -1.85 11.88 -15.15
N GLU A 98 -2.08 12.51 -16.31
CA GLU A 98 -1.92 11.88 -17.63
C GLU A 98 -0.44 11.61 -17.98
N ASP A 99 0.51 12.21 -17.28
CA ASP A 99 1.94 11.98 -17.47
C ASP A 99 2.59 11.11 -16.37
N HIS A 100 1.78 10.49 -15.51
CA HIS A 100 2.21 9.70 -14.36
C HIS A 100 3.24 8.63 -14.77
N LEU A 101 2.93 7.81 -15.78
CA LEU A 101 3.84 6.74 -16.20
C LEU A 101 5.13 7.26 -16.83
N ARG A 102 5.04 8.33 -17.62
CA ARG A 102 6.22 8.97 -18.22
C ARG A 102 7.19 9.45 -17.14
N ARG A 103 6.66 9.99 -16.04
CA ARG A 103 7.45 10.48 -14.90
C ARG A 103 8.08 9.34 -14.11
N LEU A 104 7.36 8.25 -13.86
CA LEU A 104 7.92 7.04 -13.25
C LEU A 104 8.99 6.39 -14.14
N LEU A 105 8.79 6.35 -15.45
CA LEU A 105 9.80 5.85 -16.39
C LEU A 105 11.09 6.68 -16.39
N GLY A 106 10.96 8.00 -16.19
CA GLY A 106 12.10 8.93 -16.11
C GLY A 106 13.03 8.69 -14.93
N SER A 107 12.59 7.95 -13.91
CA SER A 107 13.39 7.54 -12.76
C SER A 107 14.52 6.57 -13.16
N GLY A 108 14.27 5.71 -14.16
CA GLY A 108 15.22 4.70 -14.61
C GLY A 108 15.50 3.57 -13.59
N SER A 109 14.82 3.56 -12.44
CA SER A 109 14.99 2.56 -11.39
C SER A 109 14.27 1.26 -11.73
N LYS A 110 14.70 0.15 -11.11
CA LYS A 110 14.01 -1.14 -11.19
C LYS A 110 12.58 -1.06 -10.70
N LEU A 111 12.36 -0.41 -9.57
CA LEU A 111 11.04 -0.15 -8.97
C LEU A 111 10.85 1.35 -8.78
N ALA A 112 9.74 1.91 -9.24
CA ALA A 112 9.40 3.31 -9.07
C ALA A 112 7.92 3.45 -8.71
N PHE A 113 7.60 4.20 -7.66
CA PHE A 113 6.21 4.46 -7.27
C PHE A 113 6.01 5.89 -6.80
N GLY A 114 4.76 6.34 -6.91
CA GLY A 114 4.32 7.67 -6.51
C GLY A 114 3.82 7.76 -5.07
N ARG A 115 3.46 8.97 -4.68
CA ARG A 115 2.70 9.29 -3.46
C ARG A 115 1.30 8.70 -3.52
N ILE A 116 0.86 8.13 -2.40
CA ILE A 116 -0.54 7.76 -2.19
C ILE A 116 -1.31 8.97 -1.67
N THR A 117 -2.39 9.32 -2.35
CA THR A 117 -3.25 10.44 -2.00
C THR A 117 -4.71 9.97 -1.89
N TYR A 118 -5.38 10.35 -0.81
CA TYR A 118 -6.84 10.23 -0.68
C TYR A 118 -7.50 11.56 -1.00
N ARG A 119 -8.64 11.51 -1.69
CA ARG A 119 -9.42 12.71 -2.05
C ARG A 119 -9.97 13.40 -0.79
N GLY A 120 -10.35 12.62 0.21
CA GLY A 120 -10.89 13.09 1.47
C GLY A 120 -12.27 13.74 1.34
N GLU A 121 -13.10 13.28 0.40
CA GLU A 121 -14.47 13.75 0.18
C GLU A 121 -15.34 13.58 1.44
N ASN A 122 -15.03 12.58 2.27
CA ASN A 122 -15.64 12.39 3.59
C ASN A 122 -14.59 12.53 4.73
N THR A 123 -15.07 12.63 5.98
CA THR A 123 -14.20 12.82 7.17
C THR A 123 -13.23 11.66 7.38
N VAL A 124 -13.64 10.42 7.11
CA VAL A 124 -12.80 9.22 7.26
C VAL A 124 -11.69 9.25 6.22
N GLY A 125 -12.03 9.42 4.94
CA GLY A 125 -11.06 9.59 3.85
C GLY A 125 -10.12 10.77 4.08
N PHE A 126 -10.59 11.87 4.65
CA PHE A 126 -9.73 13.00 5.01
C PHE A 126 -8.68 12.62 6.07
N LEU A 127 -9.09 11.93 7.14
CA LEU A 127 -8.18 11.50 8.20
C LEU A 127 -7.19 10.42 7.74
N VAL A 128 -7.66 9.46 6.93
CA VAL A 128 -6.80 8.47 6.26
C VAL A 128 -5.82 9.18 5.32
N GLY A 129 -6.28 10.17 4.56
CA GLY A 129 -5.43 10.97 3.68
C GLY A 129 -4.33 11.71 4.42
N LEU A 130 -4.63 12.31 5.59
CA LEU A 130 -3.62 12.92 6.44
C LEU A 130 -2.62 11.88 6.99
N GLN A 131 -3.08 10.66 7.30
CA GLN A 131 -2.21 9.58 7.72
C GLN A 131 -1.22 9.18 6.63
N PHE A 132 -1.71 8.94 5.41
CA PHE A 132 -0.86 8.60 4.27
C PHE A 132 0.05 9.76 3.88
N ASP A 133 -0.39 11.01 4.05
CA ASP A 133 0.46 12.17 3.82
C ASP A 133 1.71 12.16 4.71
N VAL A 134 1.51 11.92 6.01
CA VAL A 134 2.61 11.86 6.98
C VAL A 134 3.52 10.67 6.71
N ILE A 135 2.95 9.51 6.32
CA ILE A 135 3.73 8.32 5.96
C ILE A 135 4.57 8.58 4.71
N CYS A 136 3.97 9.13 3.65
CA CYS A 136 4.63 9.42 2.38
C CYS A 136 5.78 10.41 2.54
N ASP A 137 5.60 11.50 3.30
CA ASP A 137 6.68 12.45 3.63
C ASP A 137 7.85 11.79 4.39
N GLY A 138 7.58 10.69 5.09
CA GLY A 138 8.59 9.89 5.77
C GLY A 138 9.41 8.96 4.87
N ILE A 139 8.87 8.55 3.70
CA ILE A 139 9.51 7.55 2.83
C ILE A 139 10.94 7.94 2.42
N PRO A 140 11.23 9.18 1.97
CA PRO A 140 12.60 9.58 1.65
C PRO A 140 13.57 9.41 2.82
N VAL A 141 13.11 9.71 4.04
CA VAL A 141 13.91 9.59 5.27
C VAL A 141 14.21 8.13 5.57
N TRP A 142 13.19 7.27 5.58
CA TRP A 142 13.34 5.84 5.87
C TRP A 142 14.15 5.11 4.78
N GLY A 143 13.79 5.30 3.51
CA GLY A 143 14.44 4.65 2.38
C GLY A 143 15.91 5.04 2.23
N LYS A 144 16.24 6.35 2.30
CA LYS A 144 17.61 6.83 2.07
C LYS A 144 18.50 6.72 3.31
N LEU A 145 17.99 7.00 4.51
CA LEU A 145 18.80 7.04 5.73
C LEU A 145 18.83 5.70 6.46
N VAL A 146 17.67 5.04 6.62
CA VAL A 146 17.59 3.74 7.31
C VAL A 146 17.94 2.60 6.35
N GLY A 147 17.66 2.78 5.05
CA GLY A 147 17.92 1.77 4.02
C GLY A 147 16.75 0.80 3.80
N SER A 148 15.58 1.13 4.34
CA SER A 148 14.32 0.38 4.18
C SER A 148 13.14 1.32 4.42
N ALA A 149 12.11 1.19 3.59
CA ALA A 149 10.85 1.92 3.67
C ALA A 149 9.72 1.02 3.15
N PRO A 150 8.44 1.38 3.37
CA PRO A 150 7.36 0.70 2.69
C PRO A 150 7.42 0.99 1.18
N VAL A 151 7.05 0.00 0.37
CA VAL A 151 6.68 0.19 -1.04
C VAL A 151 5.17 0.07 -1.10
N PHE A 152 4.51 0.86 -1.96
CA PHE A 152 3.10 0.69 -2.27
C PHE A 152 2.98 0.06 -3.65
N THR A 153 2.21 -1.02 -3.78
CA THR A 153 2.06 -1.74 -5.05
C THR A 153 1.00 -1.13 -5.97
N THR A 154 0.13 -0.25 -5.46
CA THR A 154 -0.76 0.53 -6.32
C THR A 154 -0.01 1.72 -6.93
N GLY A 155 -0.03 1.83 -8.26
CA GLY A 155 0.80 2.75 -9.05
C GLY A 155 2.30 2.43 -9.02
N LEU A 156 2.68 1.18 -8.73
CA LEU A 156 4.07 0.76 -8.79
C LEU A 156 4.45 0.39 -10.22
N LEU A 157 5.49 1.03 -10.75
CA LEU A 157 6.16 0.62 -11.97
C LEU A 157 7.36 -0.26 -11.63
N ALA A 158 7.42 -1.46 -12.19
CA ALA A 158 8.47 -2.44 -11.93
C ALA A 158 9.08 -2.98 -13.22
N ASP A 159 10.34 -3.42 -13.18
CA ASP A 159 10.90 -4.23 -14.26
C ASP A 159 10.11 -5.55 -14.40
N ALA A 160 9.74 -5.87 -15.64
CA ALA A 160 9.02 -7.10 -15.94
C ALA A 160 9.82 -8.35 -15.55
N GLU A 161 11.13 -8.37 -15.84
CA GLU A 161 12.04 -9.45 -15.48
C GLU A 161 12.07 -9.68 -13.97
N PHE A 162 12.18 -8.60 -13.18
CA PHE A 162 12.16 -8.69 -11.72
C PHE A 162 10.85 -9.31 -11.21
N LEU A 163 9.69 -8.83 -11.66
CA LEU A 163 8.41 -9.40 -11.23
C LEU A 163 8.21 -10.84 -11.71
N PHE A 164 8.75 -11.20 -12.88
CA PHE A 164 8.65 -12.55 -13.42
C PHE A 164 9.48 -13.56 -12.60
N GLU A 165 10.72 -13.19 -12.25
CA GLU A 165 11.65 -14.07 -11.52
C GLU A 165 11.36 -14.11 -10.01
N GLU A 166 11.23 -12.94 -9.39
CA GLU A 166 11.14 -12.83 -7.93
C GLU A 166 9.70 -12.87 -7.43
N GLY A 167 8.79 -12.25 -8.20
CA GLY A 167 7.40 -12.02 -7.82
C GLY A 167 7.23 -11.02 -6.68
N LEU A 168 5.97 -10.71 -6.38
CA LEU A 168 5.57 -10.09 -5.13
C LEU A 168 5.57 -11.12 -3.99
N PRO A 169 5.83 -10.71 -2.74
CA PRO A 169 5.58 -11.56 -1.58
C PRO A 169 4.12 -12.05 -1.53
N GLU A 170 3.91 -13.31 -1.18
CA GLU A 170 2.59 -13.94 -1.16
C GLU A 170 1.99 -13.87 0.25
N ASN A 171 1.74 -12.65 0.74
CA ASN A 171 1.13 -12.40 2.05
C ASN A 171 0.11 -11.23 2.03
N LEU A 172 -0.36 -10.77 3.19
CA LEU A 172 -1.43 -9.76 3.28
C LEU A 172 -1.00 -8.32 2.97
N ALA A 173 0.29 -8.03 3.08
CA ALA A 173 0.87 -6.72 2.78
C ALA A 173 2.12 -6.96 1.93
N GLU A 174 1.89 -7.44 0.71
CA GLU A 174 2.96 -7.81 -0.22
C GLU A 174 3.87 -6.63 -0.53
N ASP A 175 3.28 -5.43 -0.54
CA ASP A 175 3.87 -4.14 -0.81
C ASP A 175 4.89 -3.73 0.26
N VAL A 176 4.46 -3.71 1.53
CA VAL A 176 5.33 -3.40 2.66
C VAL A 176 6.36 -4.50 2.86
N THR A 177 5.96 -5.77 2.70
CA THR A 177 6.90 -6.90 2.79
C THR A 177 8.01 -6.77 1.77
N LEU A 178 7.71 -6.36 0.53
CA LEU A 178 8.72 -6.14 -0.51
C LEU A 178 9.74 -5.08 -0.05
N GLY A 179 9.25 -3.94 0.45
CA GLY A 179 10.11 -2.83 0.88
C GLY A 179 10.94 -3.08 2.15
N ILE A 180 10.50 -3.98 3.03
CA ILE A 180 11.15 -4.19 4.34
C ILE A 180 11.88 -5.53 4.49
N SER A 181 11.51 -6.56 3.74
CA SER A 181 12.24 -7.85 3.77
C SER A 181 13.56 -7.81 3.00
N ARG A 182 13.75 -6.80 2.13
CA ARG A 182 14.96 -6.59 1.31
C ARG A 182 15.51 -5.18 1.53
N LYS A 183 16.77 -4.94 1.16
CA LYS A 183 17.36 -3.60 1.27
C LYS A 183 16.87 -2.72 0.13
N TRP A 184 16.51 -1.48 0.46
CA TRP A 184 16.00 -0.50 -0.49
C TRP A 184 16.92 -0.27 -1.70
N LYS A 185 18.24 -0.22 -1.45
CA LYS A 185 19.26 -0.07 -2.49
C LYS A 185 19.46 -1.32 -3.36
N GLU A 186 19.26 -2.51 -2.79
CA GLU A 186 19.39 -3.77 -3.54
C GLU A 186 18.20 -3.97 -4.49
N LEU A 187 17.02 -3.48 -4.08
CA LEU A 187 15.84 -3.45 -4.92
C LEU A 187 15.84 -2.33 -5.97
N ASP A 188 16.77 -1.38 -5.88
CA ASP A 188 16.82 -0.19 -6.73
C ASP A 188 15.44 0.49 -6.83
N VAL A 189 14.95 0.96 -5.67
CA VAL A 189 13.64 1.60 -5.55
C VAL A 189 13.75 3.12 -5.51
N GLU A 190 12.94 3.78 -6.33
CA GLU A 190 12.73 5.22 -6.29
C GLU A 190 11.31 5.58 -5.87
N TYR A 191 11.21 6.54 -4.96
CA TYR A 191 9.95 7.17 -4.58
C TYR A 191 9.88 8.55 -5.24
N VAL A 192 8.95 8.70 -6.18
CA VAL A 192 8.77 9.92 -6.97
C VAL A 192 7.68 10.77 -6.32
N GLU A 193 8.09 11.61 -5.36
CA GLU A 193 7.19 12.35 -4.45
C GLU A 193 6.09 13.16 -5.16
N ASP A 194 6.41 13.76 -6.30
CA ASP A 194 5.50 14.63 -7.04
C ASP A 194 4.57 13.86 -8.02
N VAL A 195 4.62 12.53 -8.05
CA VAL A 195 3.73 11.67 -8.84
C VAL A 195 2.71 11.05 -7.90
N GLU A 196 1.42 11.18 -8.19
CA GLU A 196 0.36 10.75 -7.26
C GLU A 196 -0.47 9.59 -7.80
N VAL A 197 -0.86 8.68 -6.92
CA VAL A 197 -1.94 7.69 -7.11
C VAL A 197 -3.08 8.10 -6.19
N ILE A 198 -4.27 8.22 -6.75
CA ILE A 198 -5.46 8.63 -6.00
C ILE A 198 -6.23 7.37 -5.61
N MET A 199 -6.28 7.12 -4.31
CA MET A 199 -7.07 6.03 -3.73
C MET A 199 -8.51 6.47 -3.46
N GLU A 200 -9.43 5.51 -3.53
CA GLU A 200 -10.82 5.72 -3.13
C GLU A 200 -10.93 5.95 -1.61
N ASP A 201 -11.76 6.91 -1.21
CA ASP A 201 -12.02 7.16 0.20
C ASP A 201 -12.82 6.01 0.80
N PRO A 202 -12.46 5.52 2.00
CA PRO A 202 -13.29 4.54 2.68
C PRO A 202 -14.70 5.11 2.91
N PRO A 203 -15.75 4.30 2.68
CA PRO A 203 -17.12 4.80 2.75
C PRO A 203 -17.51 5.21 4.18
N ASP A 204 -16.99 4.51 5.18
CA ASP A 204 -17.28 4.74 6.58
C ASP A 204 -16.16 4.25 7.51
N LEU A 205 -16.28 4.62 8.79
CA LEU A 205 -15.31 4.28 9.82
C LEU A 205 -15.20 2.77 10.08
N PRO A 206 -16.31 1.99 10.18
CA PRO A 206 -16.23 0.54 10.31
C PRO A 206 -15.46 -0.16 9.18
N THR A 207 -15.73 0.23 7.93
CA THR A 207 -15.06 -0.33 6.75
C THR A 207 -13.57 0.01 6.77
N ASN A 208 -13.23 1.26 7.04
CA ASN A 208 -11.83 1.67 7.22
C ASN A 208 -11.16 0.93 8.38
N PHE A 209 -11.84 0.73 9.51
CA PHE A 209 -11.28 0.02 10.66
C PHE A 209 -10.88 -1.41 10.28
N LEU A 210 -11.77 -2.14 9.60
CA LEU A 210 -11.47 -3.49 9.13
C LEU A 210 -10.33 -3.51 8.11
N GLN A 211 -10.28 -2.53 7.21
CA GLN A 211 -9.19 -2.39 6.24
C GLN A 211 -7.85 -2.13 6.96
N GLN A 212 -7.81 -1.20 7.92
CA GLN A 212 -6.61 -0.94 8.72
C GLN A 212 -6.20 -2.15 9.54
N SER A 213 -7.14 -2.91 10.12
CA SER A 213 -6.81 -4.14 10.83
C SER A 213 -6.11 -5.16 9.93
N ARG A 214 -6.53 -5.26 8.66
CA ARG A 214 -5.87 -6.12 7.65
C ARG A 214 -4.48 -5.58 7.29
N TRP A 215 -4.32 -4.28 7.12
CA TRP A 215 -3.00 -3.66 6.88
C TRP A 215 -2.06 -3.93 8.05
N TRP A 216 -2.50 -3.73 9.29
CA TRP A 216 -1.69 -4.03 10.47
C TRP A 216 -1.33 -5.51 10.58
N ALA A 217 -2.29 -6.41 10.31
CA ALA A 217 -2.00 -7.84 10.22
C ALA A 217 -0.88 -8.14 9.21
N GLY A 218 -0.95 -7.55 8.01
CA GLY A 218 0.11 -7.66 7.01
C GLY A 218 1.43 -7.02 7.44
N PHE A 219 1.40 -5.89 8.14
CA PHE A 219 2.62 -5.26 8.66
C PHE A 219 3.32 -6.14 9.70
N TYR A 220 2.58 -6.77 10.61
CA TYR A 220 3.15 -7.75 11.54
C TYR A 220 3.80 -8.94 10.81
N GLN A 221 3.22 -9.39 9.70
CA GLN A 221 3.83 -10.42 8.85
C GLN A 221 5.12 -9.92 8.20
N ALA A 222 5.09 -8.72 7.62
CA ALA A 222 6.26 -8.09 7.01
C ALA A 222 7.42 -7.91 8.02
N ALA A 223 7.10 -7.56 9.27
CA ALA A 223 8.08 -7.46 10.36
C ALA A 223 8.75 -8.80 10.66
N PHE A 224 7.96 -9.86 10.74
CA PHE A 224 8.47 -11.21 10.96
C PHE A 224 9.33 -11.69 9.79
N GLU A 225 8.96 -11.36 8.55
CA GLU A 225 9.79 -11.62 7.36
C GLU A 225 11.11 -10.83 7.39
N ALA A 226 11.09 -9.55 7.78
CA ALA A 226 12.32 -8.76 7.91
C ALA A 226 13.30 -9.38 8.93
N LEU A 227 12.77 -9.92 10.05
CA LEU A 227 13.56 -10.67 11.04
C LEU A 227 14.12 -11.97 10.43
N ARG A 228 13.29 -12.74 9.72
CA ARG A 228 13.67 -14.01 9.07
C ARG A 228 14.75 -13.80 8.01
N SER A 229 14.60 -12.77 7.18
CA SER A 229 15.54 -12.41 6.10
C SER A 229 16.82 -11.75 6.60
N ARG A 230 16.98 -11.56 7.92
CA ARG A 230 18.17 -10.93 8.53
C ARG A 230 18.51 -9.59 7.88
N ASN A 231 17.50 -8.76 7.64
CA ASN A 231 17.65 -7.42 7.06
C ASN A 231 17.63 -6.36 8.18
N PRO A 232 18.77 -5.91 8.76
CA PRO A 232 18.75 -5.03 9.93
C PRO A 232 18.01 -3.70 9.70
N PRO A 233 18.13 -3.02 8.52
CA PRO A 233 17.26 -1.90 8.16
C PRO A 233 15.76 -2.20 8.25
N GLY A 234 15.32 -3.32 7.68
CA GLY A 234 13.93 -3.75 7.72
C GLY A 234 13.46 -4.06 9.13
N VAL A 235 14.30 -4.70 9.95
CA VAL A 235 14.04 -4.95 11.38
C VAL A 235 13.94 -3.63 12.16
N ALA A 236 14.79 -2.65 11.86
CA ALA A 236 14.73 -1.33 12.49
C ALA A 236 13.44 -0.60 12.13
N TYR A 237 13.06 -0.60 10.84
CA TYR A 237 11.78 -0.04 10.39
C TYR A 237 10.59 -0.73 11.07
N ALA A 238 10.57 -2.06 11.06
CA ALA A 238 9.52 -2.85 11.70
C ALA A 238 9.43 -2.57 13.21
N THR A 239 10.56 -2.51 13.91
CA THR A 239 10.61 -2.19 15.34
C THR A 239 10.11 -0.77 15.61
N PHE A 240 10.52 0.20 14.78
CA PHE A 240 10.18 1.60 14.97
C PHE A 240 8.72 1.89 14.66
N VAL A 241 8.16 1.36 13.57
CA VAL A 241 6.78 1.67 13.14
C VAL A 241 5.76 0.74 13.79
N ILE A 242 6.03 -0.56 13.80
CA ILE A 242 5.07 -1.57 14.25
C ILE A 242 5.21 -1.81 15.75
N GLY A 243 6.46 -1.86 16.24
CA GLY A 243 6.77 -1.99 17.66
C GLY A 243 6.31 -0.77 18.47
N SER A 244 6.45 0.45 17.93
CA SER A 244 6.03 1.66 18.65
C SER A 244 4.50 1.78 18.77
N MET A 245 3.74 1.38 17.75
CA MET A 245 2.27 1.37 17.83
C MET A 245 1.76 0.34 18.85
N LEU A 246 2.31 -0.88 18.83
CA LEU A 246 1.92 -1.89 19.83
C LEU A 246 2.34 -1.49 21.24
N ALA A 247 3.55 -0.92 21.40
CA ALA A 247 4.02 -0.40 22.67
C ALA A 247 3.16 0.78 23.16
N SER A 248 2.75 1.70 22.28
CA SER A 248 1.87 2.83 22.60
C SER A 248 0.54 2.36 23.20
N ILE A 249 -0.04 1.30 22.65
CA ILE A 249 -1.29 0.71 23.16
C ILE A 249 -1.09 0.03 24.50
N LEU A 250 -0.09 -0.85 24.57
CA LEU A 250 0.21 -1.60 25.80
C LEU A 250 0.47 -0.64 26.96
N THR A 251 1.20 0.44 26.69
CA THR A 251 1.59 1.42 27.70
C THR A 251 0.47 2.38 28.09
N THR A 252 -0.42 2.72 27.16
CA THR A 252 -1.52 3.69 27.41
C THR A 252 -2.79 3.06 27.97
N TYR A 253 -3.10 1.79 27.66
CA TYR A 253 -4.39 1.19 28.05
C TYR A 253 -4.30 -0.09 28.87
N ILE A 254 -3.28 -0.93 28.64
CA ILE A 254 -3.22 -2.28 29.25
C ILE A 254 -2.39 -2.27 30.54
N LEU A 255 -1.22 -1.63 30.50
CA LEU A 255 -0.28 -1.55 31.60
C LEU A 255 -0.20 -0.22 32.37
N PRO A 256 -1.11 0.79 32.23
CA PRO A 256 -1.01 2.03 33.01
C PRO A 256 -0.80 1.86 34.52
N PRO A 257 -1.44 0.90 35.21
CA PRO A 257 -1.25 0.73 36.64
C PRO A 257 0.15 0.25 37.05
N ILE A 258 0.90 -0.34 36.11
CA ILE A 258 2.17 -1.03 36.38
C ILE A 258 3.35 -0.23 35.79
N LEU A 259 3.08 0.73 34.91
CA LEU A 259 4.09 1.51 34.24
C LEU A 259 4.31 2.88 34.89
N SER A 260 5.55 3.34 34.75
CA SER A 260 5.92 4.71 35.12
C SER A 260 5.09 5.72 34.30
N PRO A 261 4.56 6.80 34.92
CA PRO A 261 3.83 7.86 34.21
C PRO A 261 4.58 8.43 33.01
N TRP A 262 5.91 8.42 33.04
CA TRP A 262 6.76 8.88 31.94
C TRP A 262 6.55 8.09 30.64
N VAL A 263 6.26 6.78 30.73
CA VAL A 263 6.04 5.94 29.56
C VAL A 263 4.73 6.33 28.85
N ILE A 264 3.69 6.63 29.63
CA ILE A 264 2.41 7.14 29.11
C ILE A 264 2.64 8.51 28.45
N LEU A 265 3.38 9.41 29.10
CA LEU A 265 3.69 10.73 28.55
C LEU A 265 4.48 10.65 27.24
N ILE A 266 5.43 9.73 27.10
CA ILE A 266 6.18 9.51 25.84
C ILE A 266 5.24 9.05 24.72
N SER A 267 4.32 8.11 24.99
CA SER A 267 3.32 7.68 24.01
C SER A 267 2.41 8.84 23.57
N LEU A 268 1.86 9.60 24.53
CA LEU A 268 1.03 10.76 24.23
C LEU A 268 1.79 11.84 23.44
N PHE A 269 3.07 12.04 23.74
CA PHE A 269 3.92 12.98 23.01
C PHE A 269 4.14 12.54 21.55
N GLY A 270 4.34 11.24 21.29
CA GLY A 270 4.40 10.70 19.93
C GLY A 270 3.13 10.97 19.13
N ARG A 271 1.96 10.79 19.74
CA ARG A 271 0.65 11.12 19.12
C ARG A 271 0.51 12.61 18.83
N LEU A 272 1.00 13.46 19.74
CA LEU A 272 1.00 14.91 19.53
C LEU A 272 1.88 15.31 18.34
N ILE A 273 3.09 14.75 18.23
CA ILE A 273 3.97 14.98 17.07
C ILE A 273 3.24 14.61 15.78
N TYR A 274 2.66 13.42 15.70
CA TYR A 274 1.88 12.98 14.55
C TYR A 274 0.74 13.97 14.23
N SER A 275 -0.01 14.39 15.25
CA SER A 275 -1.14 15.33 15.09
C SER A 275 -0.70 16.70 14.57
N VAL A 276 0.48 17.18 14.96
CA VAL A 276 1.07 18.42 14.45
C VAL A 276 1.50 18.27 12.98
N LEU A 277 2.11 17.13 12.62
CA LEU A 277 2.47 16.84 11.23
C LEU A 277 1.22 16.76 10.35
N ALA A 278 0.20 16.01 10.78
CA ALA A 278 -1.09 15.93 10.11
C ALA A 278 -1.76 17.31 9.96
N ALA A 279 -1.69 18.16 11.00
CA ALA A 279 -2.22 19.52 10.93
C ALA A 279 -1.49 20.41 9.91
N ARG A 280 -0.19 20.21 9.73
CA ARG A 280 0.56 20.89 8.67
C ARG A 280 0.06 20.49 7.27
N HIS A 281 -0.25 19.21 7.06
CA HIS A 281 -0.86 18.75 5.81
C HIS A 281 -2.30 19.27 5.63
N ALA A 282 -3.11 19.25 6.69
CA ALA A 282 -4.45 19.83 6.67
C ALA A 282 -4.42 21.32 6.31
N ALA A 283 -3.44 22.07 6.83
CA ALA A 283 -3.24 23.48 6.50
C ALA A 283 -2.97 23.69 5.00
N ARG A 284 -2.19 22.81 4.37
CA ARG A 284 -1.88 22.86 2.93
C ARG A 284 -3.10 22.50 2.08
N ARG A 285 -3.85 21.46 2.47
CA ARG A 285 -5.01 20.95 1.70
C ARG A 285 -6.24 21.85 1.82
N ARG A 286 -6.57 22.36 3.01
CA ARG A 286 -7.84 23.04 3.31
C ARG A 286 -7.70 24.38 4.04
N GLY A 287 -6.48 24.85 4.26
CA GLY A 287 -6.21 26.13 4.92
C GLY A 287 -6.07 26.04 6.45
N LYS A 288 -5.65 27.16 7.04
CA LYS A 288 -5.23 27.23 8.45
C LYS A 288 -6.32 26.88 9.48
N ALA A 289 -7.58 27.18 9.18
CA ALA A 289 -8.70 26.86 10.08
C ALA A 289 -8.87 25.34 10.25
N TRP A 290 -8.70 24.59 9.16
CA TRP A 290 -8.74 23.13 9.19
C TRP A 290 -7.57 22.52 9.94
N ALA A 291 -6.40 23.16 9.92
CA ALA A 291 -5.24 22.73 10.70
C ALA A 291 -5.52 22.70 12.22
N LEU A 292 -6.27 23.68 12.73
CA LEU A 292 -6.65 23.73 14.15
C LEU A 292 -7.61 22.60 14.50
N ALA A 293 -8.59 22.32 13.64
CA ALA A 293 -9.54 21.23 13.84
C ALA A 293 -8.89 19.84 13.69
N SER A 294 -7.88 19.71 12.81
CA SER A 294 -7.23 18.43 12.56
C SER A 294 -6.35 17.97 13.72
N VAL A 295 -5.80 18.85 14.56
CA VAL A 295 -4.98 18.41 15.71
C VAL A 295 -5.75 17.46 16.64
N PRO A 296 -6.91 17.83 17.23
CA PRO A 296 -7.65 16.94 18.09
C PRO A 296 -8.25 15.74 17.32
N LEU A 297 -8.63 15.91 16.05
CA LEU A 297 -9.18 14.82 15.25
C LEU A 297 -8.13 13.77 14.89
N SER A 298 -6.95 14.18 14.45
CA SER A 298 -5.81 13.29 14.19
C SER A 298 -5.30 12.65 15.48
N PHE A 299 -5.36 13.37 16.61
CA PHE A 299 -5.05 12.79 17.90
C PHE A 299 -6.02 11.65 18.23
N ALA A 300 -7.33 11.88 18.13
CA ALA A 300 -8.35 10.83 18.30
C ALA A 300 -8.21 9.69 17.27
N TRP A 301 -7.85 10.03 16.03
CA TRP A 301 -7.62 9.05 14.96
C TRP A 301 -6.51 8.05 15.31
N THR A 302 -5.45 8.48 16.00
CA THR A 302 -4.39 7.54 16.43
C THR A 302 -4.94 6.41 17.30
N PHE A 303 -5.98 6.64 18.10
CA PHE A 303 -6.64 5.60 18.90
C PHE A 303 -7.36 4.58 18.01
N VAL A 304 -7.97 5.03 16.90
CA VAL A 304 -8.62 4.15 15.93
C VAL A 304 -7.58 3.24 15.26
N SER A 305 -6.48 3.83 14.77
CA SER A 305 -5.39 3.06 14.14
C SER A 305 -4.74 2.09 15.11
N GLU A 306 -4.59 2.48 16.38
CA GLU A 306 -4.12 1.62 17.45
C GLU A 306 -5.05 0.42 17.68
N MET A 307 -6.35 0.67 17.85
CA MET A 307 -7.33 -0.41 18.04
C MET A 307 -7.40 -1.33 16.82
N ALA A 308 -7.24 -0.79 15.61
CA ALA A 308 -7.12 -1.58 14.39
C ALA A 308 -5.84 -2.45 14.42
N ALA A 309 -4.73 -1.94 14.93
CA ALA A 309 -3.50 -2.71 15.10
C ALA A 309 -3.69 -3.91 16.05
N VAL A 310 -4.33 -3.71 17.20
CA VAL A 310 -4.69 -4.82 18.12
C VAL A 310 -5.62 -5.81 17.43
N ASN A 311 -6.63 -5.31 16.73
CA ASN A 311 -7.56 -6.16 16.01
C ASN A 311 -6.85 -6.96 14.91
N GLY A 312 -5.83 -6.41 14.25
CA GLY A 312 -4.94 -7.11 13.33
C GLY A 312 -4.21 -8.28 13.99
N VAL A 313 -3.70 -8.11 15.22
CA VAL A 313 -3.11 -9.22 16.00
C VAL A 313 -4.15 -10.30 16.30
N VAL A 314 -5.34 -9.90 16.79
CA VAL A 314 -6.44 -10.84 17.06
C VAL A 314 -6.85 -11.59 15.78
N TRP A 315 -6.90 -10.88 14.65
CA TRP A 315 -7.22 -11.45 13.35
C TRP A 315 -6.20 -12.53 12.96
N LEU A 316 -4.90 -12.27 13.15
CA LEU A 316 -3.84 -13.26 12.93
C LEU A 316 -3.96 -14.47 13.87
N LEU A 317 -4.23 -14.24 15.16
CA LEU A 317 -4.35 -15.31 16.15
C LEU A 317 -5.57 -16.21 15.89
N THR A 318 -6.69 -15.63 15.47
CA THR A 318 -7.95 -16.36 15.24
C THR A 318 -7.96 -17.13 13.92
N ARG A 319 -7.28 -16.63 12.89
CA ARG A 319 -7.21 -17.29 11.57
C ARG A 319 -5.96 -18.15 11.37
N GLY A 320 -5.08 -18.22 12.38
CA GLY A 320 -3.85 -19.01 12.35
C GLY A 320 -2.81 -18.54 11.32
N THR A 321 -1.76 -19.35 11.13
CA THR A 321 -0.69 -19.14 10.15
C THR A 321 -1.01 -19.70 8.76
N GLU A 322 -2.27 -20.07 8.47
CA GLU A 322 -2.63 -20.70 7.17
C GLU A 322 -2.29 -19.82 5.94
N TRP A 323 -2.16 -18.52 6.15
CA TRP A 323 -1.78 -17.51 5.16
C TRP A 323 -0.26 -17.32 5.01
N TYR A 324 0.54 -17.95 5.89
CA TYR A 324 2.00 -17.91 5.92
C TYR A 324 2.61 -19.13 5.20
N LYS A 325 1.83 -19.95 4.51
CA LYS A 325 2.38 -20.98 3.61
C LYS A 325 2.93 -20.30 2.36
N THR A 326 3.96 -19.49 2.51
CA THR A 326 4.94 -19.29 1.45
C THR A 326 5.60 -20.65 1.28
N ASP A 327 5.16 -21.44 0.30
CA ASP A 327 5.78 -22.69 -0.11
C ASP A 327 7.15 -22.37 -0.77
N ARG A 328 8.08 -21.84 0.02
CA ARG A 328 9.51 -21.73 -0.30
C ARG A 328 10.27 -22.53 0.76
N GLY A 329 10.12 -23.85 0.66
CA GLY A 329 10.98 -24.88 1.22
C GLY A 329 11.41 -25.80 0.10
#